data_AF-F8UHV2-F1
#
_entry.id   AF-F8UHV2-F1
#
_cell.length_a   1.000
_cell.length_b   1.000
_cell.length_c   1.000
_cell.angle_alpha   90.00
_cell.angle_beta   90.00
_cell.angle_gamma   90.00
#
_symmetry.space_group_name_H-M   'P 1'
#
loop_
_entity.id
_entity.type
_entity.pdbx_description
1 polymer ?
#
loop_
_entity_poly.entity_id
_entity_poly.type
_entity_poly.pdbx_seq_one_letter_code
_entity_poly.pdbx_strand_id
1 'polypeptide(L)'
;MPLAIKAKFSEMSEGQRLGVVAGAAVVVLVGIVYLIYSDLNKVGEFHQVPKLLQMKDKKGKSLAAQIKAMDEKITGHEAKIAQIDAKQKMVDSRKEEIEDFKKLLPEERDLLAMLDVINDLVRKADVKLESLNRTDNPPGPQYQQVVFSIQLSGGFHNLVQFINSVESADRFMTLDRATLGRGGT
;
A
#
# COMPACT_ATOMS: atom_id res chain seq x y z
N MET A 1 40.82 -52.12 45.19
CA MET A 1 41.41 -53.46 45.37
C MET A 1 40.92 -54.35 44.22
N PRO A 2 41.77 -54.81 43.29
CA PRO A 2 41.35 -55.92 42.44
C PRO A 2 42.38 -57.06 42.45
N LEU A 3 41.95 -58.22 41.94
CA LEU A 3 42.72 -59.42 41.56
C LEU A 3 42.76 -60.58 42.57
N ALA A 4 41.58 -61.21 42.77
CA ALA A 4 41.47 -62.60 43.21
C ALA A 4 40.71 -63.48 42.19
N ILE A 5 40.78 -63.17 40.89
CA ILE A 5 40.10 -63.95 39.83
C ILE A 5 41.07 -64.85 39.04
N LYS A 6 42.39 -64.64 39.17
CA LYS A 6 43.40 -65.36 38.35
C LYS A 6 43.57 -66.85 38.68
N ALA A 7 43.15 -67.32 39.86
CA ALA A 7 43.54 -68.65 40.34
C ALA A 7 42.68 -69.84 39.88
N LYS A 8 41.44 -69.63 39.40
CA LYS A 8 40.53 -70.75 39.05
C LYS A 8 40.43 -71.08 37.56
N PHE A 9 40.95 -70.23 36.66
CA PHE A 9 40.76 -70.41 35.22
C PHE A 9 41.75 -71.41 34.59
N SER A 10 42.94 -71.56 35.19
CA SER A 10 44.03 -72.40 34.69
C SER A 10 43.96 -73.86 35.16
N GLU A 11 42.97 -74.26 35.96
CA GLU A 11 42.78 -75.63 36.45
C GLU A 11 41.60 -76.36 35.79
N MET A 12 40.83 -75.69 34.93
CA MET A 12 39.67 -76.29 34.24
C MET A 12 40.07 -77.05 32.97
N SER A 13 39.34 -78.14 32.65
CA SER A 13 39.43 -78.90 31.39
C SER A 13 39.19 -77.99 30.17
N GLU A 14 39.82 -78.28 29.03
CA GLU A 14 39.75 -77.44 27.81
C GLU A 14 38.31 -77.11 27.40
N GLY A 15 37.38 -78.07 27.50
CA GLY A 15 35.96 -77.86 27.19
C GLY A 15 35.25 -76.90 28.16
N GLN A 16 35.62 -76.90 29.44
CA GLN A 16 35.05 -75.99 30.44
C GLN A 16 35.59 -74.56 30.27
N ARG A 17 36.86 -74.40 29.90
CA ARG A 17 37.42 -73.09 29.56
C ARG A 17 36.72 -72.49 28.35
N LEU A 18 36.52 -73.30 27.31
CA LEU A 18 35.84 -72.86 26.09
C LEU A 18 34.39 -72.43 26.39
N GLY A 19 33.70 -73.17 27.27
CA GLY A 19 32.37 -72.81 27.76
C GLY A 19 32.32 -71.47 28.52
N VAL A 20 33.29 -71.20 29.41
CA VAL A 20 33.32 -69.92 30.14
C VAL A 20 33.71 -68.75 29.24
N VAL A 21 34.66 -68.94 28.30
CA VAL A 21 35.00 -67.90 27.32
C VAL A 21 33.81 -67.60 26.40
N ALA A 22 33.11 -68.62 25.91
CA ALA A 22 31.92 -68.44 25.09
C ALA A 22 30.80 -67.72 25.86
N GLY A 23 30.56 -68.12 27.11
CA GLY A 23 29.59 -67.45 27.99
C GLY A 23 29.94 -65.98 28.24
N ALA A 24 31.21 -65.69 28.53
CA ALA A 24 31.68 -64.32 28.71
C ALA A 24 31.54 -63.48 27.43
N ALA A 25 31.84 -64.06 26.26
CA ALA A 25 31.69 -63.39 24.97
C ALA A 25 30.23 -63.04 24.67
N VAL A 26 29.29 -63.94 24.99
CA VAL A 26 27.84 -63.68 24.83
C VAL A 26 27.39 -62.55 25.75
N VAL A 27 27.84 -62.52 27.01
CA VAL A 27 27.49 -61.45 27.96
C VAL A 27 28.04 -60.10 27.48
N VAL A 28 29.27 -60.06 26.95
CA VAL A 28 29.85 -58.85 26.38
C VAL A 28 29.07 -58.39 25.15
N LEU A 29 28.68 -59.30 24.25
CA LEU A 29 27.87 -58.97 23.07
C LEU A 29 26.49 -58.43 23.45
N VAL A 30 25.81 -59.07 24.41
CA VAL A 30 24.52 -58.59 24.93
C VAL A 30 24.67 -57.21 25.58
N GLY A 31 25.75 -56.97 26.32
CA GLY A 31 26.05 -55.65 26.90
C GLY A 31 26.30 -54.57 25.85
N ILE A 32 27.02 -54.89 24.77
CA ILE A 32 27.26 -53.97 23.64
C ILE A 32 25.95 -53.68 22.92
N VAL A 33 25.13 -54.70 22.62
CA VAL A 33 23.81 -54.51 21.99
C VAL A 33 22.89 -53.67 22.88
N TYR A 34 22.88 -53.92 24.19
CA TYR A 34 22.11 -53.12 25.14
C TYR A 34 22.60 -51.67 25.20
N LEU A 35 23.92 -51.44 25.20
CA LEU A 35 24.49 -50.09 25.15
C LEU A 35 24.07 -49.35 23.88
N ILE A 36 24.21 -50.00 22.71
CA ILE A 36 23.79 -49.44 21.42
C ILE A 36 22.29 -49.14 21.41
N TYR A 37 21.44 -50.05 21.90
CA TYR A 37 19.99 -49.84 21.97
C TYR A 37 19.62 -48.74 22.97
N SER A 38 20.33 -48.65 24.10
CA SER A 38 20.12 -47.62 25.11
C SER A 38 20.56 -46.24 24.63
N ASP A 39 21.61 -46.15 23.83
CA ASP A 39 22.05 -44.90 23.22
C ASP A 39 21.21 -44.55 21.99
N LEU A 40 20.72 -45.52 21.20
CA LEU A 40 19.75 -45.26 20.14
C LEU A 40 18.40 -44.74 20.70
N ASN A 41 17.94 -45.25 21.85
CA ASN A 41 16.77 -44.71 22.54
C ASN A 41 17.00 -43.29 23.09
N LYS A 42 18.25 -42.88 23.35
CA LYS A 42 18.59 -41.48 23.66
C LYS A 42 18.71 -40.61 22.39
N VAL A 43 19.00 -41.22 21.24
CA VAL A 43 19.07 -40.58 19.92
C VAL A 43 17.68 -40.49 19.27
N GLY A 44 16.66 -41.19 19.77
CA GLY A 44 15.26 -41.05 19.34
C GLY A 44 14.56 -39.76 19.81
N GLU A 45 15.19 -39.00 20.72
CA GLU A 45 14.62 -37.79 21.32
C GLU A 45 15.37 -36.51 20.89
N PHE A 46 15.87 -36.45 19.66
CA PHE A 46 16.36 -35.21 19.03
C PHE A 46 15.18 -34.28 18.65
N HIS A 47 14.42 -33.81 19.64
CA HIS A 47 13.58 -32.62 19.55
C HIS A 47 14.16 -31.41 20.27
N GLN A 48 15.41 -31.51 20.76
CA GLN A 48 16.06 -30.39 21.41
C GLN A 48 17.06 -29.74 20.47
N VAL A 49 16.57 -28.69 19.79
CA VAL A 49 17.36 -27.55 19.28
C VAL A 49 18.57 -27.31 20.20
N PRO A 50 19.79 -27.15 19.66
CA PRO A 50 21.02 -27.09 20.43
C PRO A 50 20.88 -26.09 21.58
N LYS A 51 21.32 -26.49 22.77
CA LYS A 51 21.24 -25.72 24.04
C LYS A 51 21.82 -24.29 23.96
N LEU A 52 22.56 -24.00 22.90
CA LEU A 52 23.03 -22.66 22.50
C LEU A 52 21.90 -21.70 22.11
N LEU A 53 20.77 -22.21 21.59
CA LEU A 53 19.58 -21.42 21.24
C LEU A 53 18.64 -21.19 22.42
N GLN A 54 18.87 -21.89 23.54
CA GLN A 54 18.13 -21.75 24.79
C GLN A 54 18.84 -20.85 25.81
N MET A 55 19.99 -20.26 25.46
CA MET A 55 20.57 -19.19 26.27
C MET A 55 19.60 -17.99 26.24
N LYS A 56 18.89 -17.85 27.35
CA LYS A 56 17.98 -16.77 27.65
C LYS A 56 18.84 -15.54 27.96
N ASP A 57 18.85 -14.55 27.06
CA ASP A 57 19.43 -13.24 27.37
C ASP A 57 18.76 -12.64 28.61
N LYS A 58 19.43 -11.68 29.26
CA LYS A 58 19.01 -10.98 30.50
C LYS A 58 17.57 -10.40 30.49
N LYS A 59 16.86 -10.45 29.36
CA LYS A 59 15.45 -10.00 29.15
C LYS A 59 14.46 -11.12 28.82
N GLY A 60 14.84 -12.40 28.97
CA GLY A 60 13.85 -13.47 29.11
C GLY A 60 13.22 -14.03 27.83
N LYS A 61 13.76 -13.77 26.62
CA LYS A 61 13.24 -14.33 25.36
C LYS A 61 14.34 -15.06 24.59
N SER A 62 14.10 -16.32 24.22
CA SER A 62 15.05 -17.12 23.45
C SER A 62 15.28 -16.50 22.07
N LEU A 63 16.49 -16.66 21.52
CA LEU A 63 16.86 -16.11 20.22
C LEU A 63 15.94 -16.66 19.10
N ALA A 64 15.48 -17.91 19.24
CA ALA A 64 14.48 -18.53 18.36
C ALA A 64 13.12 -17.79 18.38
N ALA A 65 12.68 -17.29 19.53
CA ALA A 65 11.46 -16.49 19.62
C ALA A 65 11.62 -15.09 18.99
N GLN A 66 12.84 -14.55 19.01
CA GLN A 66 13.14 -13.27 18.34
C GLN A 66 13.20 -13.42 16.83
N ILE A 67 13.77 -14.51 16.32
CA ILE A 67 13.78 -14.84 14.88
C ILE A 67 12.36 -15.02 14.36
N LYS A 68 11.54 -15.84 15.04
CA LYS A 68 10.13 -16.03 14.66
C LYS A 68 9.33 -14.71 14.65
N ALA A 69 9.55 -13.85 15.66
CA ALA A 69 8.90 -12.55 15.73
C ALA A 69 9.42 -11.54 14.68
N MET A 70 10.64 -11.73 14.16
CA MET A 70 11.15 -10.95 13.03
C MET A 70 10.62 -11.47 11.70
N ASP A 71 10.53 -12.78 11.50
CA ASP A 71 9.95 -13.39 10.30
C ASP A 71 8.46 -13.04 10.12
N GLU A 72 7.69 -13.01 11.21
CA GLU A 72 6.30 -12.53 11.19
C GLU A 72 6.19 -11.04 10.85
N LYS A 73 7.19 -10.23 11.23
CA LYS A 73 7.25 -8.81 10.82
C LYS A 73 7.63 -8.67 9.35
N ILE A 74 8.60 -9.44 8.87
CA ILE A 74 9.06 -9.42 7.48
C ILE A 74 7.91 -9.80 6.54
N THR A 75 7.22 -10.90 6.81
CA THR A 75 6.05 -11.33 6.01
C THR A 75 4.91 -10.30 6.04
N GLY A 76 4.68 -9.64 7.19
CA GLY A 76 3.73 -8.53 7.30
C GLY A 76 4.14 -7.26 6.54
N HIS A 77 5.45 -7.00 6.40
CA HIS A 77 5.98 -5.88 5.63
C HIS A 77 5.99 -6.18 4.12
N GLU A 78 6.30 -7.41 3.70
CA GLU A 78 6.20 -7.86 2.30
C GLU A 78 4.77 -7.77 1.77
N ALA A 79 3.78 -8.17 2.58
CA ALA A 79 2.36 -8.01 2.22
C ALA A 79 1.96 -6.54 2.07
N LYS A 80 2.55 -5.62 2.86
CA LYS A 80 2.33 -4.18 2.71
C LYS A 80 3.03 -3.60 1.48
N ILE A 81 4.22 -4.08 1.14
CA ILE A 81 4.96 -3.67 -0.07
C ILE A 81 4.20 -4.09 -1.32
N ALA A 82 3.68 -5.32 -1.37
CA ALA A 82 2.84 -5.79 -2.48
C ALA A 82 1.56 -4.95 -2.65
N GLN A 83 0.97 -4.50 -1.55
CA GLN A 83 -0.18 -3.59 -1.59
C GLN A 83 0.19 -2.17 -2.04
N ILE A 84 1.41 -1.71 -1.76
CA ILE A 84 1.90 -0.40 -2.22
C ILE A 84 2.08 -0.41 -3.74
N ASP A 85 2.69 -1.45 -4.31
CA ASP A 85 2.86 -1.56 -5.77
C ASP A 85 1.51 -1.62 -6.50
N ALA A 86 0.55 -2.37 -5.96
CA ALA A 86 -0.80 -2.43 -6.52
C ALA A 86 -1.51 -1.06 -6.44
N LYS A 87 -1.36 -0.33 -5.33
CA LYS A 87 -1.93 1.01 -5.17
C LYS A 87 -1.24 2.03 -6.07
N GLN A 88 0.08 1.94 -6.26
CA GLN A 88 0.83 2.83 -7.13
C GLN A 88 0.37 2.68 -8.59
N LYS A 89 0.22 1.44 -9.08
CA LYS A 89 -0.34 1.18 -10.41
C LYS A 89 -1.75 1.72 -10.58
N MET A 90 -2.60 1.63 -9.55
CA MET A 90 -3.94 2.22 -9.59
C MET A 90 -3.88 3.75 -9.63
N VAL A 91 -2.98 4.38 -8.86
CA VAL A 91 -2.76 5.83 -8.89
C VAL A 91 -2.29 6.29 -10.26
N ASP A 92 -1.37 5.57 -10.88
CA ASP A 92 -0.84 5.93 -12.19
C ASP A 92 -1.91 5.76 -13.29
N SER A 93 -2.71 4.68 -13.26
CA SER A 93 -3.85 4.52 -14.18
C SER A 93 -4.91 5.61 -14.01
N ARG A 94 -5.22 6.01 -12.76
CA ARG A 94 -6.18 7.07 -12.49
C ARG A 94 -5.66 8.44 -12.89
N LYS A 95 -4.34 8.68 -12.83
CA LYS A 95 -3.75 9.92 -13.34
C LYS A 95 -3.89 10.02 -14.86
N GLU A 96 -3.66 8.92 -15.57
CA GLU A 96 -3.83 8.85 -17.02
C GLU A 96 -5.31 9.08 -17.40
N GLU A 97 -6.25 8.44 -16.71
CA GLU A 97 -7.69 8.71 -16.86
C GLU A 97 -8.02 10.17 -16.57
N ILE A 98 -7.46 10.78 -15.51
CA ILE A 98 -7.67 12.20 -15.21
C ILE A 98 -7.10 13.10 -16.31
N GLU A 99 -5.96 12.78 -16.90
CA GLU A 99 -5.42 13.55 -18.03
C GLU A 99 -6.29 13.45 -19.27
N ASP A 100 -6.85 12.28 -19.56
CA ASP A 100 -7.78 12.08 -20.67
C ASP A 100 -9.13 12.77 -20.42
N PHE A 101 -9.64 12.71 -19.19
CA PHE A 101 -10.82 13.49 -18.79
C PHE A 101 -10.55 14.99 -18.79
N LYS A 102 -9.33 15.46 -18.49
CA LYS A 102 -8.94 16.88 -18.62
C LYS A 102 -8.92 17.33 -20.08
N LYS A 103 -8.48 16.49 -21.02
CA LYS A 103 -8.59 16.78 -22.47
C LYS A 103 -10.07 16.86 -22.92
N LEU A 104 -10.95 16.11 -22.26
CA LEU A 104 -12.41 16.06 -22.48
C LEU A 104 -13.22 17.09 -21.66
N LEU A 105 -12.58 17.78 -20.72
CA LEU A 105 -13.09 18.91 -19.95
C LEU A 105 -12.39 20.15 -20.49
N PRO A 106 -12.77 20.65 -21.69
CA PRO A 106 -12.21 21.87 -22.19
C PRO A 106 -12.73 22.98 -21.27
N GLU A 107 -11.83 23.74 -20.69
CA GLU A 107 -12.15 25.08 -20.19
C GLU A 107 -12.84 25.94 -21.27
N GLU A 108 -12.74 25.53 -22.55
CA GLU A 108 -13.43 26.09 -23.72
C GLU A 108 -14.93 25.72 -23.82
N ARG A 109 -15.38 24.58 -23.26
CA ARG A 109 -16.81 24.17 -23.35
C ARG A 109 -17.70 25.12 -22.56
N ASP A 110 -17.21 25.65 -21.44
CA ASP A 110 -17.92 26.67 -20.67
C ASP A 110 -17.97 28.02 -21.39
N LEU A 111 -16.91 28.40 -22.12
CA LEU A 111 -16.90 29.62 -22.91
C LEU A 111 -17.93 29.56 -24.04
N LEU A 112 -17.97 28.44 -24.79
CA LEU A 112 -18.93 28.24 -25.89
C LEU A 112 -20.37 28.22 -25.38
N ALA A 113 -20.64 27.50 -24.30
CA ALA A 113 -21.97 27.49 -23.67
C ALA A 113 -22.37 28.88 -23.14
N MET A 114 -21.42 29.65 -22.59
CA MET A 114 -21.70 31.01 -22.12
C MET A 114 -21.91 31.98 -23.29
N LEU A 115 -21.17 31.81 -24.40
CA LEU A 115 -21.35 32.60 -25.60
C LEU A 115 -22.75 32.41 -26.19
N ASP A 116 -23.29 31.19 -26.19
CA ASP A 116 -24.66 30.91 -26.63
C ASP A 116 -25.69 31.65 -25.76
N VAL A 117 -25.52 31.58 -24.43
CA VAL A 117 -26.39 32.29 -23.48
C VAL A 117 -26.32 33.80 -23.68
N ILE A 118 -25.11 34.37 -23.82
CA ILE A 118 -24.92 35.80 -24.03
C ILE A 118 -25.50 36.23 -25.38
N ASN A 119 -25.31 35.44 -26.44
CA ASN A 119 -25.89 35.73 -27.76
C ASN A 119 -27.42 35.77 -27.71
N ASP A 120 -28.05 34.86 -26.98
CA ASP A 120 -29.50 34.87 -26.80
C ASP A 120 -29.97 36.10 -26.02
N LEU A 121 -29.23 36.52 -24.99
CA LEU A 121 -29.54 37.73 -24.22
C LEU A 121 -29.36 39.01 -25.06
N VAL A 122 -28.27 39.08 -25.84
CA VAL A 122 -27.97 40.18 -26.76
C VAL A 122 -29.05 40.32 -27.83
N ARG A 123 -29.51 39.20 -28.40
CA ARG A 123 -30.62 39.18 -29.37
C ARG A 123 -31.94 39.62 -28.76
N LYS A 124 -32.27 39.16 -27.55
CA LYS A 124 -33.51 39.55 -26.85
C LYS A 124 -33.56 41.04 -26.51
N ALA A 125 -32.40 41.62 -26.20
CA ALA A 125 -32.30 43.02 -25.82
C ALA A 125 -32.01 43.97 -27.00
N ASP A 126 -31.85 43.46 -28.23
CA ASP A 126 -31.51 44.25 -29.41
C ASP A 126 -30.27 45.15 -29.20
N VAL A 127 -29.21 44.54 -28.66
CA VAL A 127 -27.89 45.18 -28.48
C VAL A 127 -26.86 44.47 -29.37
N LYS A 128 -25.74 45.14 -29.65
CA LYS A 128 -24.61 44.57 -30.40
C LYS A 128 -23.50 44.17 -29.44
N LEU A 129 -23.06 42.92 -29.53
CA LEU A 129 -21.87 42.44 -28.83
C LEU A 129 -20.62 42.85 -29.61
N GLU A 130 -19.73 43.61 -28.98
CA GLU A 130 -18.46 44.05 -29.56
C GLU A 130 -17.32 43.13 -29.18
N SER A 131 -17.25 42.73 -27.91
CA SER A 131 -16.28 41.75 -27.43
C SER A 131 -16.79 40.97 -26.23
N LEU A 132 -16.35 39.71 -26.14
CA LEU A 132 -16.53 38.83 -25.00
C LEU A 132 -15.18 38.18 -24.71
N ASN A 133 -14.64 38.43 -23.52
CA ASN A 133 -13.37 37.85 -23.09
C ASN A 133 -13.54 37.22 -21.71
N ARG A 134 -12.95 36.04 -21.52
CA ARG A 134 -12.80 35.45 -20.19
C ARG A 134 -11.65 36.15 -19.48
N THR A 135 -11.88 36.54 -18.23
CA THR A 135 -10.83 37.05 -17.36
C THR A 135 -10.37 35.92 -16.45
N ASP A 136 -9.06 35.71 -16.40
CA ASP A 136 -8.47 34.77 -15.44
C ASP A 136 -8.70 35.30 -14.03
N ASN A 137 -9.39 34.51 -13.21
CA ASN A 137 -9.62 34.82 -11.81
C ASN A 137 -9.09 33.67 -10.96
N PRO A 138 -8.34 33.93 -9.87
CA PRO A 138 -7.87 32.86 -9.01
C PRO A 138 -9.07 32.08 -8.44
N PRO A 139 -9.00 30.74 -8.38
CA PRO A 139 -10.06 29.92 -7.83
C PRO A 139 -10.29 30.29 -6.36
N GLY A 140 -11.56 30.50 -5.98
CA GLY A 140 -11.95 30.73 -4.60
C GLY A 140 -11.83 29.45 -3.76
N PRO A 141 -11.77 29.57 -2.42
CA PRO A 141 -11.60 28.43 -1.52
C PRO A 141 -12.78 27.44 -1.48
N GLN A 142 -13.95 27.83 -2.00
CA GLN A 142 -15.18 27.02 -1.96
C GLN A 142 -15.82 26.80 -3.34
N TYR A 143 -15.50 27.61 -4.34
CA TYR A 143 -16.04 27.49 -5.70
C TYR A 143 -15.08 28.11 -6.73
N GLN A 144 -15.16 27.60 -7.96
CA GLN A 144 -14.45 28.15 -9.10
C GLN A 144 -15.32 29.25 -9.73
N GLN A 145 -14.91 30.51 -9.60
CA GLN A 145 -15.59 31.63 -10.25
C GLN A 145 -15.02 31.85 -11.65
N VAL A 146 -15.89 31.90 -12.65
CA VAL A 146 -15.53 32.26 -14.03
C VAL A 146 -16.01 33.68 -14.29
N VAL A 147 -15.09 34.59 -14.61
CA VAL A 147 -15.40 36.01 -14.84
C VAL A 147 -15.30 36.31 -16.32
N PHE A 148 -16.28 37.04 -16.85
CA PHE A 148 -16.32 37.48 -18.24
C PHE A 148 -16.37 39.01 -18.31
N SER A 149 -15.61 39.57 -19.24
CA SER A 149 -15.68 40.97 -19.65
C SER A 149 -16.43 41.07 -20.97
N ILE A 150 -17.47 41.90 -21.00
CA ILE A 150 -18.31 42.13 -22.17
C ILE A 150 -18.30 43.60 -22.57
N GLN A 151 -18.24 43.86 -23.88
CA GLN A 151 -18.46 45.18 -24.45
C GLN A 151 -19.70 45.14 -25.35
N LEU A 152 -20.62 46.05 -25.09
CA LEU A 152 -21.91 46.13 -25.77
C LEU A 152 -22.13 47.53 -26.32
N SER A 153 -22.72 47.63 -27.50
CA SER A 153 -23.22 48.90 -28.07
C SER A 153 -24.69 48.81 -28.43
N GLY A 154 -25.43 49.88 -28.21
CA GLY A 154 -26.87 49.94 -28.46
C GLY A 154 -27.50 51.18 -27.85
N GLY A 155 -28.82 51.31 -28.04
CA GLY A 155 -29.60 52.35 -27.38
C GLY A 155 -29.56 52.18 -25.86
N PHE A 156 -29.62 53.28 -25.11
CA PHE A 156 -29.59 53.24 -23.64
C PHE A 156 -30.67 52.33 -23.05
N HIS A 157 -31.89 52.38 -23.59
CA HIS A 157 -33.00 51.53 -23.16
C HIS A 157 -32.70 50.03 -23.35
N ASN A 158 -32.15 49.67 -24.51
CA ASN A 158 -31.78 48.30 -24.86
C ASN A 158 -30.66 47.76 -23.96
N LEU A 159 -29.68 48.60 -23.59
CA LEU A 159 -28.62 48.24 -22.65
C LEU A 159 -29.17 47.97 -21.24
N VAL A 160 -30.12 48.78 -20.77
CA VAL A 160 -30.79 48.53 -19.48
C VAL A 160 -31.63 47.24 -19.53
N GLN A 161 -32.33 46.99 -20.64
CA GLN A 161 -33.07 45.75 -20.85
C GLN A 161 -32.15 44.51 -20.85
N PHE A 162 -30.95 44.62 -21.43
CA PHE A 162 -29.93 43.57 -21.37
C PHE A 162 -29.53 43.26 -19.92
N ILE A 163 -29.21 44.29 -19.11
CA ILE A 163 -28.83 44.11 -17.70
C ILE A 163 -29.94 43.39 -16.92
N ASN A 164 -31.18 43.82 -17.08
CA ASN A 164 -32.33 43.17 -16.43
C ASN A 164 -32.52 41.71 -16.90
N SER A 165 -32.17 41.41 -18.15
CA SER A 165 -32.24 40.05 -18.70
C SER A 165 -31.15 39.14 -18.15
N VAL A 166 -29.97 39.69 -17.83
CA VAL A 166 -28.89 38.95 -17.16
C VAL A 166 -29.28 38.60 -15.71
N GLU A 167 -29.88 39.53 -14.98
CA GLU A 167 -30.31 39.30 -13.59
C GLU A 167 -31.46 38.28 -13.48
N SER A 168 -32.29 38.16 -14.52
CA SER A 168 -33.40 37.21 -14.57
C SER A 168 -33.05 35.87 -15.22
N ALA A 169 -31.78 35.66 -15.62
CA ALA A 169 -31.34 34.40 -16.21
C ALA A 169 -31.33 33.28 -15.16
N ASP A 170 -31.60 32.05 -15.60
CA ASP A 170 -31.69 30.83 -14.75
C ASP A 170 -30.33 30.35 -14.18
N ARG A 171 -29.25 31.11 -14.40
CA ARG A 171 -27.91 30.82 -13.87
C ARG A 171 -27.54 31.84 -12.79
N PHE A 172 -26.78 31.39 -11.79
CA PHE A 172 -26.17 32.25 -10.77
C PHE A 172 -25.09 33.14 -11.39
N MET A 173 -25.51 34.25 -11.99
CA MET A 173 -24.67 35.27 -12.59
C MET A 173 -24.77 36.55 -11.76
N THR A 174 -23.67 37.26 -11.60
CA THR A 174 -23.66 38.54 -10.88
C THR A 174 -22.86 39.55 -11.70
N LEU A 175 -23.41 40.76 -11.80
CA LEU A 175 -22.74 41.87 -12.44
C LEU A 175 -21.87 42.59 -11.39
N ASP A 176 -20.55 42.55 -11.56
CA ASP A 176 -19.61 43.18 -10.63
C ASP A 176 -19.41 44.67 -10.94
N ARG A 177 -19.11 45.00 -12.21
CA ARG A 177 -18.84 46.36 -12.65
C ARG A 177 -19.42 46.63 -14.03
N ALA A 178 -20.14 47.73 -14.16
CA ALA A 178 -20.57 48.28 -15.44
C ALA A 178 -20.09 49.72 -15.59
N THR A 179 -19.59 50.05 -16.77
CA THR A 179 -19.20 51.41 -17.17
C THR A 179 -19.92 51.78 -18.45
N LEU A 180 -20.69 52.87 -18.43
CA LEU A 180 -21.40 53.37 -19.60
C LEU A 180 -20.64 54.58 -20.15
N GLY A 181 -20.32 54.53 -21.44
CA GLY A 181 -19.68 55.63 -22.18
C GLY A 181 -20.52 56.00 -23.40
N ARG A 182 -20.43 57.26 -23.84
CA ARG A 182 -21.06 57.68 -25.10
C ARG A 182 -20.22 57.13 -26.27
N GLY A 183 -20.80 56.21 -27.05
CA GLY A 183 -20.22 55.75 -28.31
C GLY A 183 -20.14 56.92 -29.28
N GLY A 184 -18.92 57.43 -29.51
CA GLY A 184 -18.65 58.38 -30.58
C GLY A 184 -18.69 57.64 -31.90
N THR A 185 -19.47 58.18 -32.85
CA THR A 185 -19.57 57.75 -34.25
C THR A 185 -18.21 57.58 -34.90
#